data_AF-A0A536HY80-F1
#
_entry.id   AF-A0A536HY80-F1
#
_cell.length_a   1.000
_cell.length_b   1.000
_cell.length_c   1.000
_cell.angle_alpha   90.00
_cell.angle_beta   90.00
_cell.angle_gamma   90.00
#
_symmetry.space_group_name_H-M   'P 1'
#
loop_
_entity.id
_entity.type
_entity.pdbx_description
1 polymer ?
#
loop_
_entity_poly.entity_id
_entity_poly.type
_entity_poly.pdbx_seq_one_letter_code
_entity_poly.pdbx_strand_id
1 'polypeptide(L)'
;MTEERHDQGEPDTTRDERDAARDENAAGEGHRREERRAEREARRAERDVERAARHAEHAARRAEQQSHRFEFNSGSRGFAMDGREFDPGQFARAFVGDFVGDLGGESYSEALEERFTFEHTPRLHVRNVSGETSITAAGAPGEIRVVARKRVSAGSEDRAKRLLQNLEIRMEKRGDELLVEPHLYEQERGWLDLFRGKRFRVDFDITVPAECAIDAQTVSGELSIEGVRGHCEGNTVSGDVTIAAARLRSSLLHTVSGDVQVEGRLDPRREHRFKTISGDIELALAAPDLTIEYRTASGDVECELPARIVRNARKEYSIAVGGGHGRVGVKTVSGDLTVRGTSATAPDDAQPEEGAPEEASTIDAERTQPMDTSSREEVRSVLERLARGELGVDDAAAAIDSARRGR
;
A
#
# COMPACT_ATOMS: atom_id res chain seq x y z
N MET A 1 58.39 82.01 -39.48
CA MET A 1 57.69 80.80 -39.95
C MET A 1 57.93 79.72 -38.93
N THR A 2 56.87 79.30 -38.27
CA THR A 2 56.80 78.33 -37.18
C THR A 2 56.91 76.91 -37.76
N GLU A 3 57.85 76.11 -37.28
CA GLU A 3 57.90 74.65 -37.52
C GLU A 3 57.41 73.94 -36.26
N GLU A 4 56.23 73.33 -36.33
CA GLU A 4 55.79 72.29 -35.40
C GLU A 4 56.33 70.94 -35.88
N ARG A 5 57.10 70.26 -35.04
CA ARG A 5 57.43 68.84 -35.21
C ARG A 5 56.42 68.00 -34.45
N HIS A 6 55.67 67.18 -35.17
CA HIS A 6 54.88 66.09 -34.63
C HIS A 6 55.75 64.83 -34.62
N ASP A 7 55.98 64.28 -33.44
CA ASP A 7 56.64 63.00 -33.19
C ASP A 7 55.54 61.93 -33.01
N GLN A 8 55.50 60.92 -33.87
CA GLN A 8 54.61 59.77 -33.75
C GLN A 8 55.46 58.56 -33.35
N GLY A 9 55.31 58.11 -32.10
CA GLY A 9 55.99 56.93 -31.58
C GLY A 9 55.45 55.62 -32.17
N GLU A 10 56.35 54.71 -32.53
CA GLU A 10 56.07 53.35 -32.98
C GLU A 10 55.47 52.47 -31.85
N PRO A 11 54.55 51.54 -32.15
CA PRO A 11 54.00 50.63 -31.16
C PRO A 11 54.97 49.46 -30.84
N ASP A 12 55.23 49.26 -29.55
CA ASP A 12 56.12 48.23 -28.99
C ASP A 12 55.43 46.85 -28.92
N THR A 13 55.67 46.01 -29.93
CA THR A 13 55.02 44.71 -30.13
C THR A 13 55.47 43.60 -29.16
N THR A 14 56.46 43.86 -28.29
CA THR A 14 57.05 42.83 -27.41
C THR A 14 56.36 42.70 -26.04
N ARG A 15 55.48 43.65 -25.71
CA ARG A 15 54.71 43.67 -24.45
C ARG A 15 53.39 42.88 -24.59
N ASP A 16 52.70 43.05 -25.72
CA ASP A 16 51.43 42.39 -25.99
C ASP A 16 51.55 40.86 -26.06
N GLU A 17 52.65 40.33 -26.59
CA GLU A 17 52.87 38.87 -26.64
C GLU A 17 53.11 38.23 -25.26
N ARG A 18 53.71 38.98 -24.31
CA ARG A 18 53.95 38.48 -22.93
C ARG A 18 52.69 38.56 -22.08
N ASP A 19 51.86 39.57 -22.30
CA ASP A 19 50.60 39.74 -21.58
C ASP A 19 49.58 38.67 -22.05
N ALA A 20 49.54 38.36 -23.35
CA ALA A 20 48.70 37.26 -23.88
C ALA A 20 49.10 35.87 -23.31
N ALA A 21 50.40 35.56 -23.23
CA ALA A 21 50.88 34.30 -22.66
C ALA A 21 50.66 34.18 -21.13
N ARG A 22 50.54 35.32 -20.43
CA ARG A 22 50.26 35.38 -18.99
C ARG A 22 48.77 35.15 -18.71
N ASP A 23 47.89 35.66 -19.56
CA ASP A 23 46.44 35.48 -19.44
C ASP A 23 46.01 34.05 -19.79
N GLU A 24 46.63 33.40 -20.78
CA GLU A 24 46.36 31.99 -21.09
C GLU A 24 46.77 31.05 -19.93
N ASN A 25 47.90 31.30 -19.27
CA ASN A 25 48.32 30.53 -18.10
C ASN A 25 47.42 30.78 -16.87
N ALA A 26 46.94 32.02 -16.68
CA ALA A 26 46.01 32.36 -15.60
C ALA A 26 44.64 31.69 -15.79
N ALA A 27 44.14 31.61 -17.03
CA ALA A 27 42.92 30.90 -17.37
C ALA A 27 43.03 29.38 -17.14
N GLY A 28 44.17 28.77 -17.53
CA GLY A 28 44.45 27.36 -17.28
C GLY A 28 44.58 26.98 -15.80
N GLU A 29 45.10 27.87 -14.96
CA GLU A 29 45.13 27.67 -13.51
C GLU A 29 43.75 27.81 -12.85
N GLY A 30 42.90 28.73 -13.33
CA GLY A 30 41.52 28.89 -12.89
C GLY A 30 40.71 27.62 -13.08
N HIS A 31 40.78 27.04 -14.29
CA HIS A 31 40.07 25.82 -14.63
C HIS A 31 40.47 24.62 -13.75
N ARG A 32 41.77 24.46 -13.46
CA ARG A 32 42.26 23.39 -12.54
C ARG A 32 41.88 23.65 -11.07
N ARG A 33 41.64 24.90 -10.66
CA ARG A 33 41.19 25.23 -9.30
C ARG A 33 39.70 24.94 -9.13
N GLU A 34 38.89 25.23 -10.13
CA GLU A 34 37.46 24.89 -10.13
C GLU A 34 37.24 23.38 -10.16
N GLU A 35 38.00 22.65 -10.97
CA GLU A 35 37.93 21.19 -11.04
C GLU A 35 38.27 20.53 -9.68
N ARG A 36 39.32 21.02 -9.01
CA ARG A 36 39.67 20.56 -7.64
C ARG A 36 38.65 20.97 -6.58
N ARG A 37 37.92 22.07 -6.79
CA ARG A 37 36.84 22.49 -5.88
C ARG A 37 35.62 21.59 -6.06
N ALA A 38 35.23 21.32 -7.30
CA ALA A 38 34.15 20.38 -7.63
C ALA A 38 34.46 18.97 -7.09
N GLU A 39 35.69 18.47 -7.24
CA GLU A 39 36.09 17.17 -6.71
C GLU A 39 35.99 17.10 -5.17
N ARG A 40 36.35 18.19 -4.47
CA ARG A 40 36.26 18.27 -3.00
C ARG A 40 34.81 18.35 -2.52
N GLU A 41 33.95 19.05 -3.24
CA GLU A 41 32.51 19.15 -2.95
C GLU A 41 31.81 17.80 -3.20
N ALA A 42 32.15 17.09 -4.29
CA ALA A 42 31.67 15.74 -4.55
C ALA A 42 32.08 14.76 -3.44
N ARG A 43 33.34 14.77 -3.01
CA ARG A 43 33.81 13.93 -1.88
C ARG A 43 33.17 14.30 -0.54
N ARG A 44 32.68 15.54 -0.36
CA ARG A 44 31.95 15.95 0.85
C ARG A 44 30.52 15.40 0.81
N ALA A 45 29.84 15.57 -0.32
CA ALA A 45 28.50 15.01 -0.53
C ALA A 45 28.48 13.48 -0.33
N GLU A 46 29.48 12.78 -0.85
CA GLU A 46 29.62 11.32 -0.66
C GLU A 46 29.74 10.92 0.82
N ARG A 47 30.55 11.65 1.60
CA ARG A 47 30.71 11.41 3.05
C ARG A 47 29.46 11.76 3.85
N ASP A 48 28.69 12.77 3.43
CA ASP A 48 27.46 13.16 4.10
C ASP A 48 26.35 12.14 3.86
N VAL A 49 26.27 11.57 2.65
CA VAL A 49 25.40 10.42 2.33
C VAL A 49 25.78 9.20 3.16
N GLU A 50 27.08 8.89 3.26
CA GLU A 50 27.56 7.76 4.06
C GLU A 50 27.26 7.95 5.55
N ARG A 51 27.38 9.17 6.08
CA ARG A 51 26.99 9.50 7.46
C ARG A 51 25.49 9.35 7.67
N ALA A 52 24.67 9.85 6.76
CA ALA A 52 23.21 9.71 6.83
C ALA A 52 22.79 8.22 6.83
N ALA A 53 23.41 7.40 6.00
CA ALA A 53 23.18 5.95 5.95
C ALA A 53 23.54 5.26 7.28
N ARG A 54 24.70 5.59 7.88
CA ARG A 54 25.08 5.06 9.21
C ARG A 54 24.12 5.52 10.31
N HIS A 55 23.64 6.77 10.25
CA HIS A 55 22.66 7.27 11.21
C HIS A 55 21.31 6.55 11.09
N ALA A 56 20.84 6.28 9.87
CA ALA A 56 19.64 5.49 9.62
C ALA A 56 19.82 4.03 10.10
N GLU A 57 20.97 3.39 9.85
CA GLU A 57 21.28 2.05 10.35
C GLU A 57 21.25 1.98 11.88
N HIS A 58 21.85 2.98 12.55
CA HIS A 58 21.84 3.05 14.01
C HIS A 58 20.44 3.35 14.58
N ALA A 59 19.62 4.12 13.88
CA ALA A 59 18.22 4.36 14.25
C ALA A 59 17.39 3.06 14.10
N ALA A 60 17.56 2.34 12.99
CA ALA A 60 16.92 1.04 12.75
C ALA A 60 17.33 -0.02 13.79
N ARG A 61 18.61 -0.10 14.15
CA ARG A 61 19.07 -1.00 15.24
C ARG A 61 18.50 -0.64 16.61
N ARG A 62 18.27 0.64 16.88
CA ARG A 62 17.61 1.07 18.13
C ARG A 62 16.14 0.70 18.13
N ALA A 63 15.45 0.82 16.99
CA ALA A 63 14.08 0.34 16.84
C ALA A 63 13.99 -1.20 16.95
N GLU A 64 14.92 -1.95 16.36
CA GLU A 64 15.05 -3.41 16.48
C GLU A 64 15.24 -3.83 17.96
N GLN A 65 16.18 -3.21 18.68
CA GLN A 65 16.40 -3.46 20.11
C GLN A 65 15.20 -3.08 20.98
N GLN A 66 14.41 -2.07 20.59
CA GLN A 66 13.17 -1.74 21.28
C GLN A 66 12.06 -2.76 20.99
N SER A 67 11.97 -3.28 19.77
CA SER A 67 10.98 -4.30 19.37
C SER A 67 11.16 -5.63 20.11
N HIS A 68 12.40 -6.05 20.40
CA HIS A 68 12.69 -7.23 21.23
C HIS A 68 12.24 -7.09 22.69
N ARG A 69 11.93 -5.88 23.16
CA ARG A 69 11.37 -5.66 24.51
C ARG A 69 9.84 -5.70 24.54
N PHE A 70 9.19 -5.80 23.37
CA PHE A 70 7.75 -5.86 23.20
C PHE A 70 7.31 -7.19 22.57
N GLU A 71 7.83 -8.33 23.04
CA GLU A 71 7.12 -9.61 22.89
C GLU A 71 5.87 -9.59 23.78
N PHE A 72 4.80 -8.95 23.29
CA PHE A 72 3.48 -9.16 23.85
C PHE A 72 2.91 -10.44 23.26
N ASN A 73 2.68 -11.39 24.16
CA ASN A 73 1.92 -12.62 24.02
C ASN A 73 0.58 -12.35 23.29
N SER A 74 0.59 -12.39 21.96
CA SER A 74 -0.60 -12.37 21.15
C SER A 74 -0.37 -13.39 20.05
N GLY A 75 -1.22 -14.42 20.00
CA GLY A 75 -1.15 -15.53 19.04
C GLY A 75 -1.44 -15.11 17.60
N SER A 76 -0.76 -14.07 17.10
CA SER A 76 -0.74 -13.69 15.70
C SER A 76 0.16 -14.65 14.95
N ARG A 77 -0.43 -15.43 14.03
CA ARG A 77 0.28 -15.97 12.87
C ARG A 77 1.14 -14.87 12.27
N GLY A 78 2.40 -15.17 11.94
CA GLY A 78 3.36 -14.23 11.40
C GLY A 78 2.90 -13.61 10.08
N PHE A 79 3.66 -12.61 9.62
CA PHE A 79 3.43 -11.95 8.34
C PHE A 79 3.63 -12.98 7.23
N ALA A 80 2.57 -13.40 6.54
CA ALA A 80 2.64 -14.40 5.49
C ALA A 80 2.50 -13.74 4.11
N MET A 81 3.54 -13.81 3.28
CA MET A 81 3.45 -13.52 1.84
C MET A 81 3.73 -14.83 1.08
N ASP A 82 2.82 -15.21 0.19
CA ASP A 82 2.96 -16.43 -0.64
C ASP A 82 3.15 -17.73 0.18
N GLY A 83 2.49 -17.83 1.34
CA GLY A 83 2.60 -18.98 2.24
C GLY A 83 3.93 -19.09 3.00
N ARG A 84 4.85 -18.13 2.81
CA ARG A 84 6.10 -18.01 3.58
C ARG A 84 5.87 -17.02 4.73
N GLU A 85 6.22 -17.45 5.94
CA GLU A 85 6.19 -16.60 7.13
C GLU A 85 7.48 -15.77 7.17
N PHE A 86 7.35 -14.45 7.22
CA PHE A 86 8.47 -13.52 7.24
C PHE A 86 8.61 -12.84 8.60
N ASP A 87 9.86 -12.74 9.04
CA ASP A 87 10.22 -11.96 10.20
C ASP A 87 10.50 -10.49 9.81
N PRO A 88 9.88 -9.51 10.48
CA PRO A 88 10.11 -8.09 10.21
C PRO A 88 11.59 -7.65 10.27
N GLY A 89 12.42 -8.30 11.09
CA GLY A 89 13.85 -8.02 11.21
C GLY A 89 14.67 -8.48 10.00
N GLN A 90 14.23 -9.50 9.26
CA GLN A 90 14.87 -9.89 8.00
C GLN A 90 14.69 -8.84 6.90
N PHE A 91 13.56 -8.14 6.87
CA PHE A 91 13.30 -7.06 5.92
C PHE A 91 14.13 -5.80 6.22
N ALA A 92 14.26 -5.43 7.50
CA ALA A 92 15.10 -4.29 7.91
C ALA A 92 16.56 -4.45 7.44
N ARG A 93 17.08 -5.69 7.40
CA ARG A 93 18.44 -5.98 6.92
C ARG A 93 18.58 -5.97 5.41
N ALA A 94 17.53 -6.29 4.66
CA ALA A 94 17.51 -6.25 3.21
C ALA A 94 17.43 -4.79 2.69
N PHE A 95 16.64 -3.94 3.35
CA PHE A 95 16.37 -2.57 2.90
C PHE A 95 17.52 -1.58 3.13
N VAL A 96 18.37 -1.81 4.15
CA VAL A 96 19.52 -0.92 4.45
C VAL A 96 20.56 -0.91 3.32
N GLY A 97 20.60 -1.93 2.46
CA GLY A 97 21.50 -2.00 1.32
C GLY A 97 21.08 -1.19 0.09
N ASP A 98 19.79 -0.92 -0.09
CA ASP A 98 19.24 -0.37 -1.34
C ASP A 98 19.11 1.17 -1.34
N PHE A 99 19.23 1.81 -0.18
CA PHE A 99 19.07 3.27 -0.05
C PHE A 99 20.29 4.08 -0.52
N VAL A 100 21.39 3.43 -0.93
CA VAL A 100 22.59 4.11 -1.43
C VAL A 100 22.56 4.22 -2.96
N GLY A 101 22.15 5.41 -3.41
CA GLY A 101 22.77 6.11 -4.53
C GLY A 101 22.10 5.92 -5.88
N ASP A 102 21.16 6.81 -6.21
CA ASP A 102 20.88 7.12 -7.62
C ASP A 102 22.05 7.92 -8.18
N LEU A 103 22.93 7.24 -8.91
CA LEU A 103 24.05 7.84 -9.63
C LEU A 103 23.87 7.51 -11.11
N GLY A 104 23.30 8.47 -11.84
CA GLY A 104 23.60 8.75 -13.26
C GLY A 104 23.63 7.57 -14.23
N GLY A 105 22.58 6.74 -14.23
CA GLY A 105 22.38 5.73 -15.28
C GLY A 105 21.39 6.21 -16.33
N GLU A 106 21.55 5.75 -17.57
CA GLU A 106 20.52 5.91 -18.59
C GLU A 106 19.31 5.02 -18.23
N SER A 107 18.12 5.61 -18.27
CA SER A 107 16.87 4.91 -17.96
C SER A 107 16.14 4.54 -19.24
N TYR A 108 15.69 3.29 -19.33
CA TYR A 108 14.83 2.85 -20.41
C TYR A 108 13.46 2.50 -19.84
N SER A 109 12.40 2.93 -20.54
CA SER A 109 11.02 2.67 -20.14
C SER A 109 10.22 1.99 -21.24
N GLU A 110 9.43 0.99 -20.88
CA GLU A 110 8.48 0.32 -21.76
C GLU A 110 7.11 0.28 -21.08
N ALA A 111 6.06 0.56 -21.84
CA ALA A 111 4.68 0.50 -21.35
C ALA A 111 3.95 -0.64 -22.05
N LEU A 112 3.32 -1.50 -21.25
CA LEU A 112 2.41 -2.56 -21.70
C LEU A 112 1.00 -2.20 -21.23
N GLU A 113 0.02 -2.27 -22.13
CA GLU A 113 -1.39 -2.13 -21.79
C GLU A 113 -2.12 -3.42 -22.18
N GLU A 114 -2.82 -4.01 -21.23
CA GLU A 114 -3.71 -5.14 -21.46
C GLU A 114 -5.08 -4.89 -20.83
N ARG A 115 -6.11 -5.49 -21.44
CA ARG A 115 -7.50 -5.39 -20.99
C ARG A 115 -8.10 -6.77 -20.86
N PHE A 116 -8.78 -6.99 -19.74
CA PHE A 116 -9.42 -8.25 -19.40
C PHE A 116 -10.90 -8.00 -19.11
N THR A 117 -11.75 -8.81 -19.73
CA THR A 117 -13.19 -8.81 -19.47
C THR A 117 -13.59 -10.03 -18.67
N PHE A 118 -14.54 -9.87 -17.77
CA PHE A 118 -15.01 -10.88 -16.81
C PHE A 118 -16.53 -10.98 -16.88
N GLU A 119 -17.05 -12.19 -16.64
CA GLU A 119 -18.50 -12.43 -16.61
C GLU A 119 -19.12 -12.01 -15.27
N HIS A 120 -18.33 -12.07 -14.19
CA HIS A 120 -18.75 -11.70 -12.85
C HIS A 120 -17.82 -10.65 -12.24
N THR A 121 -18.15 -10.20 -11.03
CA THR A 121 -17.35 -9.22 -10.28
C THR A 121 -15.92 -9.75 -10.09
N PRO A 122 -14.92 -9.10 -10.70
CA PRO A 122 -13.58 -9.65 -10.71
C PRO A 122 -12.87 -9.45 -9.36
N ARG A 123 -11.84 -10.26 -9.15
CA ARG A 123 -10.88 -10.12 -8.05
C ARG A 123 -9.49 -9.85 -8.62
N LEU A 124 -8.89 -8.75 -8.21
CA LEU A 124 -7.55 -8.37 -8.61
C LEU A 124 -6.55 -8.81 -7.54
N HIS A 125 -5.60 -9.64 -7.93
CA HIS A 125 -4.41 -9.96 -7.15
C HIS A 125 -3.20 -9.29 -7.83
N VAL A 126 -2.70 -8.22 -7.23
CA VAL A 126 -1.53 -7.50 -7.75
C VAL A 126 -0.36 -7.69 -6.81
N ARG A 127 0.79 -8.07 -7.37
CA ARG A 127 2.06 -8.18 -6.64
C ARG A 127 3.06 -7.26 -7.29
N ASN A 128 3.66 -6.37 -6.51
CA ASN A 128 4.72 -5.51 -6.95
C ASN A 128 5.93 -5.60 -6.02
N VAL A 129 7.12 -5.51 -6.61
CA VAL A 129 8.38 -5.56 -5.85
C VAL A 129 8.94 -4.16 -5.67
N SER A 130 8.92 -3.35 -6.74
CA SER A 130 9.44 -1.99 -6.74
C SER A 130 8.64 -1.13 -7.69
N GLY A 131 8.05 -0.06 -7.19
CA GLY A 131 7.35 0.93 -8.01
C GLY A 131 6.00 1.32 -7.45
N GLU A 132 5.37 2.29 -8.11
CA GLU A 132 4.04 2.75 -7.71
C GLU A 132 2.98 1.77 -8.20
N THR A 133 1.99 1.47 -7.37
CA THR A 133 0.83 0.68 -7.75
C THR A 133 -0.41 1.53 -7.52
N SER A 134 -0.93 2.10 -8.60
CA SER A 134 -2.16 2.89 -8.59
C SER A 134 -3.32 2.04 -9.09
N ILE A 135 -4.38 1.96 -8.30
CA ILE A 135 -5.60 1.21 -8.61
C ILE A 135 -6.79 2.16 -8.55
N THR A 136 -7.46 2.39 -9.68
CA THR A 136 -8.58 3.32 -9.78
C THR A 136 -9.86 2.61 -10.18
N ALA A 137 -10.92 2.81 -9.40
CA ALA A 137 -12.27 2.31 -9.65
C ALA A 137 -13.04 3.12 -10.72
N ALA A 138 -12.49 3.25 -11.92
CA ALA A 138 -13.13 3.95 -13.04
C ALA A 138 -13.49 3.02 -14.22
N GLY A 139 -13.35 1.71 -14.04
CA GLY A 139 -13.58 0.71 -15.08
C GLY A 139 -15.06 0.38 -15.28
N ALA A 140 -15.42 -0.03 -16.49
CA ALA A 140 -16.74 -0.59 -16.76
C ALA A 140 -16.98 -1.87 -15.93
N PRO A 141 -18.23 -2.23 -15.61
CA PRO A 141 -18.53 -3.46 -14.88
C PRO A 141 -17.93 -4.68 -15.58
N GLY A 142 -17.11 -5.45 -14.85
CA GLY A 142 -16.45 -6.63 -15.38
C GLY A 142 -15.25 -6.36 -16.30
N GLU A 143 -14.74 -5.12 -16.39
CA GLU A 143 -13.53 -4.81 -17.16
C GLU A 143 -12.39 -4.36 -16.24
N ILE A 144 -11.23 -5.02 -16.37
CA ILE A 144 -9.98 -4.56 -15.76
C ILE A 144 -9.01 -4.18 -16.87
N ARG A 145 -8.49 -2.95 -16.80
CA ARG A 145 -7.37 -2.49 -17.64
C ARG A 145 -6.12 -2.41 -16.79
N VAL A 146 -5.04 -3.01 -17.26
CA VAL A 146 -3.73 -2.99 -16.60
C VAL A 146 -2.75 -2.27 -17.52
N VAL A 147 -2.17 -1.17 -17.04
CA VAL A 147 -1.06 -0.47 -17.70
C VAL A 147 0.18 -0.65 -16.83
N ALA A 148 1.16 -1.40 -17.32
CA ALA A 148 2.42 -1.64 -16.62
C ALA A 148 3.54 -0.86 -17.31
N ARG A 149 4.16 0.08 -16.59
CA ARG A 149 5.32 0.85 -17.05
C ARG A 149 6.57 0.32 -16.38
N LYS A 150 7.36 -0.43 -17.14
CA LYS A 150 8.67 -0.93 -16.70
C LYS A 150 9.69 0.17 -16.89
N ARG A 151 10.50 0.44 -15.87
CA ARG A 151 11.66 1.34 -15.91
C ARG A 151 12.87 0.59 -15.39
N VAL A 152 13.95 0.55 -16.15
CA VAL A 152 15.21 -0.05 -15.72
C VAL A 152 16.33 0.97 -15.81
N SER A 153 17.11 1.09 -14.75
CA SER A 153 18.30 1.93 -14.72
C SER A 153 19.55 1.07 -14.60
N ALA A 154 20.48 1.22 -15.54
CA ALA A 154 21.76 0.52 -15.51
C ALA A 154 22.91 1.44 -15.93
N GLY A 155 24.14 1.07 -15.55
CA GLY A 155 25.34 1.84 -15.90
C GLY A 155 25.75 1.76 -17.38
N SER A 156 24.97 1.10 -18.25
CA SER A 156 25.16 1.10 -19.70
C SER A 156 23.87 0.75 -20.43
N GLU A 157 23.63 1.36 -21.60
CA GLU A 157 22.43 1.15 -22.45
C GLU A 157 22.18 -0.34 -22.76
N ASP A 158 23.23 -1.08 -23.16
CA ASP A 158 23.12 -2.50 -23.49
C ASP A 158 22.73 -3.38 -22.29
N ARG A 159 23.10 -2.96 -21.06
CA ARG A 159 22.69 -3.67 -19.84
C ARG A 159 21.25 -3.33 -19.48
N ALA A 160 20.85 -2.08 -19.62
CA ALA A 160 19.47 -1.66 -19.38
C ALA A 160 18.50 -2.41 -20.32
N LYS A 161 18.83 -2.51 -21.62
CA LYS A 161 18.01 -3.23 -22.61
C LYS A 161 17.89 -4.73 -22.31
N ARG A 162 18.98 -5.41 -21.95
CA ARG A 162 18.95 -6.85 -21.61
C ARG A 162 18.12 -7.12 -20.34
N LEU A 163 18.26 -6.28 -19.32
CA LEU A 163 17.49 -6.41 -18.08
C LEU A 163 15.99 -6.18 -18.32
N LEU A 164 15.64 -5.22 -19.16
CA LEU A 164 14.26 -4.99 -19.55
C LEU A 164 13.66 -6.16 -20.34
N GLN A 165 14.41 -6.72 -21.29
CA GLN A 165 13.99 -7.89 -22.06
C GLN A 165 13.74 -9.12 -21.17
N ASN A 166 14.45 -9.22 -20.05
CA ASN A 166 14.27 -10.31 -19.10
C ASN A 166 13.10 -10.08 -18.13
N LEU A 167 12.61 -8.85 -18.01
CA LEU A 167 11.49 -8.46 -17.13
C LEU A 167 10.16 -8.58 -17.89
N GLU A 168 9.45 -9.67 -17.64
CA GLU A 168 8.10 -9.90 -18.15
C GLU A 168 7.06 -9.57 -17.07
N ILE A 169 5.88 -9.09 -17.47
CA ILE A 169 4.75 -8.98 -16.54
C ILE A 169 3.85 -10.16 -16.81
N ARG A 170 3.74 -11.07 -15.85
CA ARG A 170 2.82 -12.19 -15.92
C ARG A 170 1.43 -11.67 -15.54
N MET A 171 0.52 -11.71 -16.51
CA MET A 171 -0.90 -11.44 -16.30
C MET A 171 -1.67 -12.74 -16.57
N GLU A 172 -2.16 -13.38 -15.51
CA GLU A 172 -2.88 -14.65 -15.61
C GLU A 172 -4.32 -14.49 -15.15
N LYS A 173 -5.26 -14.67 -16.09
CA LYS A 173 -6.69 -14.71 -15.81
C LYS A 173 -7.12 -16.14 -15.48
N ARG A 174 -7.70 -16.34 -14.29
CA ARG A 174 -8.29 -17.61 -13.84
C ARG A 174 -9.75 -17.40 -13.44
N GLY A 175 -10.66 -17.64 -14.38
CA GLY A 175 -12.08 -17.37 -14.16
C GLY A 175 -12.33 -15.89 -13.89
N ASP A 176 -12.72 -15.57 -12.65
CA ASP A 176 -12.98 -14.21 -12.17
C ASP A 176 -11.78 -13.56 -11.46
N GLU A 177 -10.65 -14.25 -11.38
CA GLU A 177 -9.43 -13.76 -10.74
C GLU A 177 -8.41 -13.31 -11.79
N LEU A 178 -7.77 -12.17 -11.55
CA LEU A 178 -6.64 -11.66 -12.34
C LEU A 178 -5.40 -11.57 -11.44
N LEU A 179 -4.37 -12.35 -11.77
CA LEU A 179 -3.06 -12.24 -11.14
C LEU A 179 -2.15 -11.37 -12.00
N VAL A 180 -1.61 -10.30 -11.43
CA VAL A 180 -0.63 -9.41 -12.06
C VAL A 180 0.63 -9.41 -11.21
N GLU A 181 1.73 -9.94 -11.75
CA GLU A 181 3.02 -9.95 -11.05
C GLU A 181 4.21 -9.80 -12.03
N PRO A 182 5.28 -9.10 -11.65
CA PRO A 182 6.52 -9.08 -12.42
C PRO A 182 7.26 -10.42 -12.31
N HIS A 183 7.83 -10.89 -13.41
CA HIS A 183 8.58 -12.14 -13.50
C HIS A 183 9.91 -11.94 -14.26
N LEU A 184 11.03 -12.48 -13.75
CA LEU A 184 12.32 -12.53 -14.46
C LEU A 184 12.56 -13.94 -15.02
N TYR A 185 12.84 -14.06 -16.32
CA TYR A 185 12.93 -15.36 -17.01
C TYR A 185 14.24 -16.15 -16.77
N GLU A 186 15.21 -15.64 -16.00
CA GLU A 186 16.59 -16.19 -16.02
C GLU A 186 16.99 -17.11 -14.86
N GLN A 187 16.07 -17.52 -13.98
CA GLN A 187 16.30 -18.61 -13.00
C GLN A 187 14.99 -18.98 -12.29
N GLU A 188 14.88 -20.21 -11.77
CA GLU A 188 13.84 -20.67 -10.85
C GLU A 188 13.82 -19.85 -9.54
N ARG A 189 13.47 -18.57 -9.63
CA ARG A 189 13.47 -17.60 -8.54
C ARG A 189 12.09 -16.96 -8.46
N GLY A 190 11.51 -16.94 -7.25
CA GLY A 190 10.17 -16.41 -7.04
C GLY A 190 10.13 -14.90 -7.24
N TRP A 191 8.94 -14.31 -7.38
CA TRP A 191 8.76 -12.86 -7.51
C TRP A 191 9.44 -12.08 -6.36
N LEU A 192 9.50 -12.66 -5.15
CA LEU A 192 10.25 -12.07 -4.04
C LEU A 192 11.76 -12.04 -4.29
N ASP A 193 12.38 -13.00 -4.96
CA ASP A 193 13.82 -12.96 -5.19
C ASP A 193 14.27 -11.77 -6.07
N LEU A 194 13.31 -11.10 -6.71
CA LEU A 194 13.51 -9.84 -7.42
C LEU A 194 13.93 -8.69 -6.50
N PHE A 195 13.57 -8.69 -5.21
CA PHE A 195 13.97 -7.62 -4.28
C PHE A 195 15.47 -7.63 -3.99
N ARG A 196 16.19 -8.74 -4.25
CA ARG A 196 17.63 -8.88 -3.98
C ARG A 196 18.54 -8.42 -5.13
N GLY A 197 17.98 -7.80 -6.18
CA GLY A 197 18.68 -7.45 -7.42
C GLY A 197 18.55 -5.98 -7.83
N LYS A 198 19.51 -5.50 -8.64
CA LYS A 198 19.62 -4.12 -9.15
C LYS A 198 18.41 -3.66 -9.99
N ARG A 199 18.31 -2.33 -10.12
CA ARG A 199 17.11 -1.49 -10.07
C ARG A 199 16.20 -1.53 -11.31
N PHE A 200 15.20 -2.40 -11.28
CA PHE A 200 14.01 -2.27 -12.11
C PHE A 200 12.85 -1.75 -11.24
N ARG A 201 12.04 -0.87 -11.80
CA ARG A 201 10.83 -0.30 -11.20
C ARG A 201 9.67 -0.58 -12.14
N VAL A 202 8.57 -1.09 -11.64
CA VAL A 202 7.34 -1.31 -12.40
C VAL A 202 6.27 -0.45 -11.78
N ASP A 203 5.86 0.58 -12.51
CA ASP A 203 4.74 1.41 -12.13
C ASP A 203 3.47 0.79 -12.76
N PHE A 204 2.55 0.31 -11.93
CA PHE A 204 1.26 -0.24 -12.34
C PHE A 204 0.17 0.83 -12.21
N ASP A 205 -0.58 1.01 -13.29
CA ASP A 205 -1.82 1.79 -13.31
C ASP A 205 -2.95 0.85 -13.72
N ILE A 206 -3.80 0.50 -12.75
CA ILE A 206 -4.82 -0.53 -12.91
C ILE A 206 -6.18 0.12 -12.74
N THR A 207 -6.97 0.08 -13.80
CA THR A 207 -8.36 0.52 -13.77
C THR A 207 -9.26 -0.69 -13.53
N VAL A 208 -10.02 -0.68 -12.43
CA VAL A 208 -10.91 -1.77 -12.00
C VAL A 208 -12.37 -1.30 -11.97
N PRO A 209 -13.36 -2.21 -11.98
CA PRO A 209 -14.73 -1.83 -11.69
C PRO A 209 -14.88 -1.48 -10.21
N ALA A 210 -15.85 -0.63 -9.87
CA ALA A 210 -16.02 -0.16 -8.50
C ALA A 210 -16.23 -1.29 -7.48
N GLU A 211 -16.93 -2.37 -7.83
CA GLU A 211 -17.18 -3.47 -6.89
C GLU A 211 -16.05 -4.52 -6.79
N CYS A 212 -14.93 -4.31 -7.47
CA CYS A 212 -13.79 -5.22 -7.50
C CYS A 212 -13.26 -5.50 -6.08
N ALA A 213 -12.91 -6.76 -5.82
CA ALA A 213 -12.12 -7.10 -4.63
C ALA A 213 -10.63 -6.99 -4.95
N ILE A 214 -9.88 -6.30 -4.11
CA ILE A 214 -8.46 -6.02 -4.33
C ILE A 214 -7.64 -6.75 -3.26
N ASP A 215 -6.63 -7.49 -3.70
CA ASP A 215 -5.53 -8.00 -2.90
C ASP A 215 -4.24 -7.46 -3.51
N ALA A 216 -3.63 -6.48 -2.85
CA ALA A 216 -2.42 -5.83 -3.30
C ALA A 216 -1.25 -6.15 -2.36
N GLN A 217 -0.15 -6.64 -2.92
CA GLN A 217 1.07 -6.98 -2.18
C GLN A 217 2.24 -6.21 -2.76
N THR A 218 2.85 -5.35 -1.96
CA THR A 218 3.98 -4.51 -2.39
C THR A 218 5.17 -4.70 -1.45
N VAL A 219 6.38 -4.86 -1.98
CA VAL A 219 7.59 -4.90 -1.15
C VAL A 219 8.18 -3.50 -0.97
N SER A 220 8.35 -2.77 -2.07
CA SER A 220 8.91 -1.42 -2.08
C SER A 220 8.10 -0.52 -3.00
N GLY A 221 7.51 0.54 -2.48
CA GLY A 221 6.79 1.54 -3.27
C GLY A 221 5.39 1.84 -2.75
N GLU A 222 4.81 2.90 -3.30
CA GLU A 222 3.51 3.43 -2.89
C GLU A 222 2.37 2.59 -3.46
N LEU A 223 1.35 2.35 -2.64
CA LEU A 223 0.10 1.71 -3.03
C LEU A 223 -1.03 2.73 -2.91
N SER A 224 -1.60 3.14 -4.04
CA SER A 224 -2.74 4.04 -4.11
C SER A 224 -3.97 3.28 -4.61
N ILE A 225 -5.08 3.38 -3.87
CA ILE A 225 -6.35 2.74 -4.21
C ILE A 225 -7.47 3.79 -4.13
N GLU A 226 -8.16 4.05 -5.23
CA GLU A 226 -9.16 5.11 -5.30
C GLU A 226 -10.53 4.60 -5.76
N GLY A 227 -11.59 5.03 -5.06
CA GLY A 227 -12.98 4.89 -5.52
C GLY A 227 -13.62 3.50 -5.34
N VAL A 228 -12.91 2.56 -4.71
CA VAL A 228 -13.32 1.15 -4.66
C VAL A 228 -14.46 0.93 -3.64
N ARG A 229 -15.44 0.12 -4.04
CA ARG A 229 -16.66 -0.25 -3.32
C ARG A 229 -16.67 -1.76 -3.01
N GLY A 230 -15.65 -2.24 -2.29
CA GLY A 230 -15.36 -3.67 -2.21
C GLY A 230 -14.64 -4.12 -0.95
N HIS A 231 -14.09 -5.33 -1.04
CA HIS A 231 -13.09 -5.83 -0.10
C HIS A 231 -11.71 -5.34 -0.53
N CYS A 232 -10.92 -4.86 0.43
CA CYS A 232 -9.57 -4.39 0.17
C CYS A 232 -8.60 -5.06 1.14
N GLU A 233 -7.68 -5.86 0.61
CA GLU A 233 -6.54 -6.39 1.32
C GLU A 233 -5.26 -5.76 0.76
N GLY A 234 -4.44 -5.20 1.64
CA GLY A 234 -3.21 -4.51 1.28
C GLY A 234 -2.07 -4.94 2.19
N ASN A 235 -1.07 -5.60 1.63
CA ASN A 235 0.11 -6.04 2.36
C ASN A 235 1.34 -5.31 1.78
N THR A 236 1.89 -4.34 2.50
CA THR A 236 3.12 -3.65 2.11
C THR A 236 4.25 -3.93 3.10
N VAL A 237 5.49 -3.93 2.62
CA VAL A 237 6.67 -3.98 3.50
C VAL A 237 7.22 -2.57 3.70
N SER A 238 7.52 -1.87 2.61
CA SER A 238 8.03 -0.51 2.67
C SER A 238 7.38 0.38 1.62
N GLY A 239 6.69 1.41 2.09
CA GLY A 239 5.99 2.37 1.25
C GLY A 239 4.63 2.70 1.82
N ASP A 240 4.15 3.88 1.45
CA ASP A 240 2.91 4.43 1.97
C ASP A 240 1.70 3.79 1.29
N VAL A 241 0.62 3.64 2.04
CA VAL A 241 -0.65 3.10 1.55
C VAL A 241 -1.71 4.17 1.64
N THR A 242 -2.18 4.60 0.48
CA THR A 242 -3.24 5.61 0.36
C THR A 242 -4.49 4.93 -0.19
N ILE A 243 -5.57 4.93 0.58
CA ILE A 243 -6.89 4.54 0.10
C ILE A 243 -7.77 5.77 0.10
N ALA A 244 -8.23 6.23 -1.06
CA ALA A 244 -9.00 7.45 -1.21
C ALA A 244 -10.40 7.19 -1.73
N ALA A 245 -11.36 8.01 -1.28
CA ALA A 245 -12.76 7.97 -1.71
C ALA A 245 -13.35 6.55 -1.77
N ALA A 246 -13.04 5.68 -0.79
CA ALA A 246 -13.48 4.28 -0.84
C ALA A 246 -14.78 4.04 -0.06
N ARG A 247 -15.55 3.01 -0.45
CA ARG A 247 -16.65 2.44 0.34
C ARG A 247 -16.30 0.99 0.68
N LEU A 248 -15.54 0.80 1.73
CA LEU A 248 -14.94 -0.47 2.08
C LEU A 248 -15.96 -1.34 2.82
N ARG A 249 -16.32 -2.48 2.24
CA ARG A 249 -17.10 -3.52 2.92
C ARG A 249 -16.26 -4.26 3.94
N SER A 250 -14.97 -4.44 3.70
CA SER A 250 -14.02 -5.00 4.66
C SER A 250 -12.63 -4.57 4.23
N SER A 251 -11.78 -4.25 5.20
CA SER A 251 -10.41 -3.83 4.94
C SER A 251 -9.42 -4.55 5.86
N LEU A 252 -8.38 -5.11 5.26
CA LEU A 252 -7.26 -5.71 5.96
C LEU A 252 -5.97 -5.10 5.43
N LEU A 253 -5.39 -4.15 6.17
CA LEU A 253 -4.11 -3.55 5.77
C LEU A 253 -3.03 -3.94 6.76
N HIS A 254 -1.93 -4.46 6.23
CA HIS A 254 -0.72 -4.76 6.99
C HIS A 254 0.47 -4.06 6.31
N THR A 255 1.15 -3.19 7.05
CA THR A 255 2.40 -2.56 6.64
C THR A 255 3.50 -2.83 7.66
N VAL A 256 4.76 -2.87 7.23
CA VAL A 256 5.92 -2.90 8.14
C VAL A 256 6.44 -1.48 8.35
N SER A 257 6.73 -0.76 7.27
CA SER A 257 7.25 0.61 7.32
C SER A 257 6.57 1.48 6.29
N GLY A 258 5.85 2.51 6.72
CA GLY A 258 5.16 3.46 5.85
C GLY A 258 3.85 3.92 6.48
N ASP A 259 3.40 5.08 6.05
CA ASP A 259 2.20 5.71 6.57
C ASP A 259 0.96 5.11 5.88
N VAL A 260 -0.14 5.01 6.62
CA VAL A 260 -1.40 4.45 6.12
C VAL A 260 -2.47 5.52 6.20
N GLN A 261 -2.89 6.02 5.04
CA GLN A 261 -3.98 6.97 4.93
C GLN A 261 -5.20 6.26 4.35
N VAL A 262 -6.31 6.27 5.09
CA VAL A 262 -7.59 5.72 4.65
C VAL A 262 -8.65 6.80 4.68
N GLU A 263 -9.15 7.17 3.51
CA GLU A 263 -10.23 8.13 3.31
C GLU A 263 -11.46 7.46 2.68
N GLY A 264 -12.59 7.55 3.39
CA GLY A 264 -13.87 7.09 2.87
C GLY A 264 -14.83 6.55 3.93
N ARG A 265 -15.71 5.64 3.52
CA ARG A 265 -16.73 5.03 4.38
C ARG A 265 -16.39 3.57 4.66
N LEU A 266 -16.34 3.24 5.95
CA LEU A 266 -16.21 1.86 6.44
C LEU A 266 -17.59 1.29 6.78
N ASP A 267 -17.85 0.03 6.41
CA ASP A 267 -19.10 -0.65 6.75
C ASP A 267 -19.08 -1.10 8.22
N PRO A 268 -19.95 -0.56 9.10
CA PRO A 268 -19.95 -0.94 10.51
C PRO A 268 -20.35 -2.42 10.73
N ARG A 269 -20.98 -3.10 9.77
CA ARG A 269 -21.40 -4.50 9.93
C ARG A 269 -20.26 -5.50 9.70
N ARG A 270 -19.07 -5.01 9.36
CA ARG A 270 -17.93 -5.82 8.93
C ARG A 270 -16.68 -5.45 9.70
N GLU A 271 -15.71 -6.34 9.66
CA GLU A 271 -14.44 -6.14 10.34
C GLU A 271 -13.48 -5.34 9.46
N HIS A 272 -12.86 -4.34 10.08
CA HIS A 272 -11.77 -3.55 9.53
C HIS A 272 -10.56 -3.68 10.43
N ARG A 273 -9.41 -4.01 9.86
CA ARG A 273 -8.19 -4.26 10.62
C ARG A 273 -6.99 -3.62 9.94
N PHE A 274 -6.32 -2.77 10.69
CA PHE A 274 -5.14 -2.03 10.24
C PHE A 274 -3.97 -2.37 11.18
N LYS A 275 -2.87 -2.85 10.61
CA LYS A 275 -1.65 -3.12 11.37
C LYS A 275 -0.45 -2.46 10.70
N THR A 276 0.32 -1.73 11.49
CA THR A 276 1.63 -1.21 11.10
C THR A 276 2.67 -1.56 12.16
N ILE A 277 3.96 -1.58 11.80
CA ILE A 277 5.04 -1.63 12.78
C ILE A 277 5.57 -0.20 12.99
N SER A 278 5.94 0.48 11.91
CA SER A 278 6.42 1.86 11.95
C SER A 278 5.72 2.69 10.90
N GLY A 279 5.02 3.73 11.34
CA GLY A 279 4.31 4.65 10.46
C GLY A 279 3.01 5.13 11.10
N ASP A 280 2.59 6.32 10.71
CA ASP A 280 1.39 6.97 11.21
C ASP A 280 0.16 6.42 10.48
N ILE A 281 -0.97 6.36 11.19
CA ILE A 281 -2.24 5.91 10.63
C ILE A 281 -3.20 7.09 10.65
N GLU A 282 -3.64 7.52 9.48
CA GLU A 282 -4.63 8.56 9.30
C GLU A 282 -5.94 7.96 8.79
N LEU A 283 -7.01 8.12 9.56
CA LEU A 283 -8.35 7.69 9.22
C LEU A 283 -9.24 8.92 8.99
N ALA A 284 -9.53 9.20 7.73
CA ALA A 284 -10.45 10.24 7.30
C ALA A 284 -11.82 9.61 6.95
N LEU A 285 -12.75 9.63 7.90
CA LEU A 285 -13.96 8.81 7.83
C LEU A 285 -15.22 9.63 7.52
N ALA A 286 -16.02 9.15 6.56
CA ALA A 286 -17.31 9.73 6.21
C ALA A 286 -18.44 9.09 7.04
N ALA A 287 -19.13 9.91 7.86
CA ALA A 287 -20.20 9.49 8.78
C ALA A 287 -19.87 8.23 9.61
N PRO A 288 -18.76 8.22 10.38
CA PRO A 288 -18.31 7.05 11.13
C PRO A 288 -19.28 6.70 12.28
N ASP A 289 -19.64 5.42 12.34
CA ASP A 289 -20.45 4.82 13.40
C ASP A 289 -19.77 3.54 13.90
N LEU A 290 -18.62 3.72 14.55
CA LEU A 290 -17.68 2.63 14.83
C LEU A 290 -16.88 2.87 16.11
N THR A 291 -16.44 1.75 16.67
CA THR A 291 -15.54 1.68 17.81
C THR A 291 -14.15 1.26 17.31
N ILE A 292 -13.17 2.15 17.47
CA ILE A 292 -11.77 1.90 17.14
C ILE A 292 -11.07 1.37 18.39
N GLU A 293 -10.60 0.13 18.31
CA GLU A 293 -9.70 -0.48 19.30
C GLU A 293 -8.27 -0.20 18.84
N TYR A 294 -7.61 0.80 19.45
CA TYR A 294 -6.24 1.19 19.14
C TYR A 294 -5.26 0.65 20.17
N ARG A 295 -4.24 -0.06 19.69
CA ARG A 295 -3.10 -0.53 20.50
C ARG A 295 -1.81 -0.02 19.88
N THR A 296 -1.00 0.66 20.68
CA THR A 296 0.32 1.16 20.29
C THR A 296 1.37 0.78 21.33
N ALA A 297 2.65 0.72 20.95
CA ALA A 297 3.74 0.68 21.93
C ALA A 297 4.23 2.11 22.23
N SER A 298 4.42 2.91 21.17
CA SER A 298 4.79 4.33 21.21
C SER A 298 4.01 5.12 20.16
N GLY A 299 3.42 6.22 20.59
CA GLY A 299 2.53 7.05 19.78
C GLY A 299 1.36 7.56 20.60
N ASP A 300 0.74 8.60 20.08
CA ASP A 300 -0.40 9.29 20.63
C ASP A 300 -1.63 9.12 19.72
N VAL A 301 -2.78 9.60 20.21
CA VAL A 301 -4.06 9.50 19.50
C VAL A 301 -4.63 10.90 19.42
N GLU A 302 -4.90 11.33 18.21
CA GLU A 302 -5.62 12.55 17.91
C GLU A 302 -6.95 12.21 17.24
N CYS A 303 -8.05 12.78 17.75
CA CYS A 303 -9.38 12.56 17.21
C CYS A 303 -10.09 13.90 17.13
N GLU A 304 -10.35 14.37 15.92
CA GLU A 304 -11.04 15.63 15.64
C GLU A 304 -12.58 15.48 15.66
N LEU A 305 -13.06 14.24 15.70
CA LEU A 305 -14.48 13.90 15.71
C LEU A 305 -15.05 13.87 17.12
N PRO A 306 -16.36 14.15 17.29
CA PRO A 306 -17.03 13.96 18.57
C PRO A 306 -17.03 12.48 18.94
N ALA A 307 -16.07 12.10 19.80
CA ALA A 307 -15.80 10.71 20.15
C ALA A 307 -15.65 10.53 21.66
N ARG A 308 -16.06 9.36 22.15
CA ARG A 308 -15.79 8.93 23.52
C ARG A 308 -14.50 8.12 23.53
N ILE A 309 -13.44 8.70 24.08
CA ILE A 309 -12.14 8.04 24.23
C ILE A 309 -12.04 7.45 25.64
N VAL A 310 -11.91 6.13 25.73
CA VAL A 310 -11.68 5.40 26.98
C VAL A 310 -10.33 4.73 26.91
N ARG A 311 -9.48 4.98 27.91
CA ARG A 311 -8.20 4.29 28.04
C ARG A 311 -8.40 3.04 28.90
N ASN A 312 -8.35 1.87 28.29
CA ASN A 312 -8.58 0.60 28.98
C ASN A 312 -7.32 0.10 29.69
N ALA A 313 -6.15 0.30 29.09
CA ALA A 313 -4.87 -0.14 29.66
C ALA A 313 -3.72 0.81 29.26
N ARG A 314 -2.48 0.43 29.61
CA ARG A 314 -1.30 1.17 29.18
C ARG A 314 -1.16 1.04 27.66
N LYS A 315 -1.32 2.16 26.96
CA LYS A 315 -1.24 2.28 25.49
C LYS A 315 -2.29 1.44 24.72
N GLU A 316 -3.44 1.21 25.35
CA GLU A 316 -4.65 0.65 24.73
C GLU A 316 -5.81 1.63 24.91
N TYR A 317 -6.40 2.04 23.78
CA TYR A 317 -7.45 3.05 23.70
C TYR A 317 -8.65 2.48 22.96
N SER A 318 -9.85 2.75 23.47
CA SER A 318 -11.11 2.52 22.78
C SER A 318 -11.72 3.87 22.43
N ILE A 319 -11.89 4.14 21.16
CA ILE A 319 -12.42 5.39 20.62
C ILE A 319 -13.77 5.06 20.00
N ALA A 320 -14.86 5.42 20.66
CA ALA A 320 -16.20 5.26 20.08
C ALA A 320 -16.57 6.55 19.36
N VAL A 321 -16.78 6.46 18.05
CA VAL A 321 -17.19 7.57 17.18
C VAL A 321 -18.62 7.28 16.69
N GLY A 322 -19.52 8.25 16.82
CA GLY A 322 -20.93 8.05 16.50
C GLY A 322 -21.65 7.11 17.48
N GLY A 323 -22.39 6.13 16.98
CA GLY A 323 -23.13 5.13 17.77
C GLY A 323 -22.31 3.88 18.15
N GLY A 324 -21.10 3.71 17.58
CA GLY A 324 -20.19 2.62 17.90
C GLY A 324 -20.63 1.23 17.39
N HIS A 325 -21.51 1.15 16.39
CA HIS A 325 -22.05 -0.12 15.89
C HIS A 325 -21.02 -0.99 15.16
N GLY A 326 -20.01 -0.36 14.55
CA GLY A 326 -18.90 -1.05 13.91
C GLY A 326 -17.69 -1.27 14.80
N ARG A 327 -16.79 -2.17 14.38
CA ARG A 327 -15.52 -2.41 15.07
C ARG A 327 -14.35 -2.29 14.10
N VAL A 328 -13.38 -1.46 14.48
CA VAL A 328 -12.11 -1.28 13.76
C VAL A 328 -10.98 -1.61 14.71
N GLY A 329 -10.10 -2.54 14.31
CA GLY A 329 -8.91 -2.88 15.06
C GLY A 329 -7.68 -2.20 14.47
N VAL A 330 -7.04 -1.31 15.23
CA VAL A 330 -5.80 -0.63 14.81
C VAL A 330 -4.67 -1.07 15.73
N LYS A 331 -3.59 -1.58 15.14
CA LYS A 331 -2.37 -1.95 15.88
C LYS A 331 -1.16 -1.29 15.25
N THR A 332 -0.40 -0.55 16.05
CA THR A 332 0.92 -0.03 15.65
C THR A 332 1.95 -0.39 16.71
N VAL A 333 3.23 -0.46 16.34
CA VAL A 333 4.31 -0.45 17.35
C VAL A 333 4.75 0.99 17.57
N SER A 334 5.09 1.71 16.51
CA SER A 334 5.48 3.11 16.53
C SER A 334 4.70 3.91 15.48
N GLY A 335 4.00 4.93 15.94
CA GLY A 335 3.26 5.87 15.08
C GLY A 335 2.03 6.41 15.78
N ASP A 336 1.58 7.57 15.33
CA ASP A 336 0.40 8.25 15.83
C ASP A 336 -0.86 7.82 15.07
N LEU A 337 -1.99 7.84 15.76
CA LEU A 337 -3.30 7.62 15.14
C LEU A 337 -4.06 8.93 15.08
N THR A 338 -4.35 9.39 13.87
CA THR A 338 -5.18 10.56 13.63
C THR A 338 -6.52 10.13 13.04
N VAL A 339 -7.61 10.56 13.68
CA VAL A 339 -8.97 10.29 13.21
C VAL A 339 -9.68 11.60 12.94
N ARG A 340 -10.06 11.83 11.69
CA ARG A 340 -10.78 13.03 11.25
C ARG A 340 -12.02 12.69 10.43
N GLY A 341 -12.93 13.65 10.33
CA GLY A 341 -14.08 13.55 9.45
C GLY A 341 -13.72 13.92 8.02
N THR A 342 -14.29 13.21 7.05
CA THR A 342 -14.30 13.65 5.64
C THR A 342 -15.71 13.61 5.06
N SER A 343 -15.89 14.31 3.94
CA SER A 343 -17.06 14.16 3.07
C SER A 343 -16.74 13.39 1.78
N ALA A 344 -15.45 13.13 1.49
CA ALA A 344 -15.03 12.42 0.30
C ALA A 344 -15.36 10.93 0.41
N THR A 345 -16.25 10.46 -0.46
CA THR A 345 -16.62 9.04 -0.57
C THR A 345 -16.78 8.70 -2.05
N ALA A 346 -16.64 7.42 -2.44
CA ALA A 346 -16.74 6.98 -3.84
C ALA A 346 -17.98 7.59 -4.53
N PRO A 347 -17.84 8.23 -5.70
CA PRO A 347 -18.94 8.91 -6.38
C PRO A 347 -20.11 7.95 -6.57
N ASP A 348 -21.31 8.45 -6.25
CA ASP A 348 -22.55 7.69 -6.33
C ASP A 348 -23.07 7.69 -7.76
N ASP A 349 -22.91 6.57 -8.46
CA ASP A 349 -23.66 6.34 -9.68
C ASP A 349 -25.16 6.24 -9.30
N ALA A 350 -25.86 7.35 -9.53
CA ALA A 350 -27.30 7.56 -9.60
C ALA A 350 -28.14 7.33 -8.31
N GLN A 351 -28.72 8.43 -7.83
CA GLN A 351 -29.97 8.42 -7.05
C GLN A 351 -31.08 7.65 -7.79
N PRO A 352 -32.10 7.17 -7.05
CA PRO A 352 -33.42 7.70 -7.34
C PRO A 352 -34.08 8.31 -6.10
N GLU A 353 -34.33 9.62 -6.22
CA GLU A 353 -35.55 10.36 -5.85
C GLU A 353 -36.48 9.78 -4.76
N GLU A 354 -36.65 10.57 -3.69
CA GLU A 354 -37.84 10.56 -2.84
C GLU A 354 -39.12 10.80 -3.67
N GLY A 355 -40.13 9.94 -3.51
CA GLY A 355 -41.54 10.36 -3.54
C GLY A 355 -42.43 9.84 -4.68
N ALA A 356 -43.05 8.67 -4.48
CA ALA A 356 -44.44 8.39 -4.89
C ALA A 356 -44.98 7.18 -4.10
N PRO A 357 -46.29 7.13 -3.79
CA PRO A 357 -46.86 6.20 -2.81
C PRO A 357 -46.95 4.78 -3.35
N GLU A 358 -46.57 3.79 -2.53
CA GLU A 358 -46.86 2.38 -2.76
C GLU A 358 -48.38 2.16 -2.75
N GLU A 359 -48.96 1.99 -3.95
CA GLU A 359 -50.25 1.33 -4.09
C GLU A 359 -50.08 -0.17 -3.89
N ALA A 360 -50.95 -0.70 -3.04
CA ALA A 360 -51.00 -2.06 -2.57
C ALA A 360 -50.95 -3.10 -3.71
N SER A 361 -49.98 -4.01 -3.62
CA SER A 361 -50.15 -5.36 -4.12
C SER A 361 -50.13 -6.32 -2.94
N THR A 362 -51.32 -6.78 -2.58
CA THR A 362 -51.56 -7.94 -1.74
C THR A 362 -50.81 -9.14 -2.30
N ILE A 363 -50.02 -9.83 -1.48
CA ILE A 363 -49.94 -11.31 -1.34
C ILE A 363 -48.89 -11.67 -0.25
N ASP A 364 -49.38 -12.41 0.75
CA ASP A 364 -48.73 -13.30 1.72
C ASP A 364 -47.68 -12.79 2.72
N ALA A 365 -48.21 -12.22 3.81
CA ALA A 365 -47.55 -12.16 5.11
C ALA A 365 -47.78 -13.46 5.91
N GLU A 366 -46.94 -14.49 5.72
CA GLU A 366 -46.78 -15.58 6.70
C GLU A 366 -45.57 -15.34 7.62
N ARG A 367 -45.73 -14.32 8.47
CA ARG A 367 -45.62 -14.39 9.93
C ARG A 367 -44.67 -15.49 10.49
N THR A 368 -43.37 -15.18 10.62
CA THR A 368 -42.44 -15.90 11.51
C THR A 368 -42.79 -15.63 12.98
N GLN A 369 -43.65 -16.45 13.56
CA GLN A 369 -43.79 -16.54 15.02
C GLN A 369 -42.67 -17.43 15.59
N PRO A 370 -42.07 -17.06 16.74
CA PRO A 370 -41.10 -17.92 17.42
C PRO A 370 -41.75 -19.25 17.86
N MET A 371 -40.99 -20.35 17.74
CA MET A 371 -41.44 -21.72 18.03
C MET A 371 -41.99 -21.88 19.46
N ASP A 372 -43.06 -22.65 19.59
CA ASP A 372 -43.63 -23.08 20.87
C ASP A 372 -42.68 -24.05 21.61
N THR A 373 -42.69 -23.98 22.94
CA THR A 373 -41.84 -24.71 23.87
C THR A 373 -41.92 -26.23 23.73
N SER A 374 -43.10 -26.76 23.35
CA SER A 374 -43.32 -28.19 23.11
C SER A 374 -42.47 -28.74 21.95
N SER A 375 -42.39 -28.01 20.83
CA SER A 375 -41.64 -28.46 19.64
C SER A 375 -40.12 -28.41 19.84
N ARG A 376 -39.65 -27.59 20.80
CA ARG A 376 -38.22 -27.45 21.12
C ARG A 376 -37.70 -28.63 21.95
N GLU A 377 -38.53 -29.23 22.79
CA GLU A 377 -38.19 -30.42 23.57
C GLU A 377 -38.14 -31.69 22.70
N GLU A 378 -39.06 -31.82 21.74
CA GLU A 378 -39.07 -32.92 20.78
C GLU A 378 -37.85 -32.91 19.85
N VAL A 379 -37.49 -31.75 19.31
CA VAL A 379 -36.28 -31.60 18.47
C VAL A 379 -35.01 -31.88 19.28
N ARG A 380 -34.96 -31.48 20.56
CA ARG A 380 -33.82 -31.78 21.44
C ARG A 380 -33.68 -33.27 21.72
N SER A 381 -34.78 -33.98 21.97
CA SER A 381 -34.81 -35.42 22.16
C SER A 381 -34.24 -36.19 20.97
N VAL A 382 -34.60 -35.77 19.75
CA VAL A 382 -34.09 -36.39 18.50
C VAL A 382 -32.59 -36.16 18.34
N LEU A 383 -32.09 -34.94 18.64
CA LEU A 383 -30.66 -34.62 18.57
C LEU A 383 -29.82 -35.36 19.62
N GLU A 384 -30.34 -35.57 20.83
CA GLU A 384 -29.65 -36.34 21.87
C GLU A 384 -29.56 -37.84 21.55
N ARG A 385 -30.53 -38.39 20.82
CA ARG A 385 -30.50 -39.78 20.33
C ARG A 385 -29.52 -39.95 19.15
N LEU A 386 -29.42 -38.96 18.28
CA LEU A 386 -28.41 -38.90 17.22
C LEU A 386 -26.98 -38.83 17.82
N ALA A 387 -26.78 -37.99 18.84
CA ALA A 387 -25.48 -37.85 19.50
C ALA A 387 -25.00 -39.13 20.22
N ARG A 388 -25.94 -39.98 20.66
CA ARG A 388 -25.66 -41.30 21.25
C ARG A 388 -25.50 -42.42 20.21
N GLY A 389 -25.67 -42.13 18.93
CA GLY A 389 -25.56 -43.11 17.84
C GLY A 389 -26.74 -44.10 17.78
N GLU A 390 -27.84 -43.81 18.49
CA GLU A 390 -29.05 -44.65 18.52
C GLU A 390 -29.99 -44.36 17.33
N LEU A 391 -29.71 -43.31 16.56
CA LEU A 391 -30.48 -42.89 15.39
C LEU A 391 -29.54 -42.54 14.23
N GLY A 392 -29.90 -42.93 13.00
CA GLY A 392 -29.18 -42.51 11.80
C GLY A 392 -29.43 -41.03 11.46
N VAL A 393 -28.47 -40.40 10.78
CA VAL A 393 -28.54 -38.98 10.39
C VAL A 393 -29.75 -38.70 9.49
N ASP A 394 -30.07 -39.63 8.58
CA ASP A 394 -31.21 -39.52 7.66
C ASP A 394 -32.56 -39.66 8.38
N ASP A 395 -32.64 -40.55 9.37
CA ASP A 395 -33.85 -40.71 10.20
C ASP A 395 -34.07 -39.51 11.13
N ALA A 396 -32.99 -38.87 11.60
CA ALA A 396 -33.06 -37.65 12.40
C ALA A 396 -33.59 -36.47 11.57
N ALA A 397 -33.16 -36.35 10.31
CA ALA A 397 -33.63 -35.32 9.41
C ALA A 397 -35.12 -35.49 9.09
N ALA A 398 -35.57 -36.72 8.81
CA ALA A 398 -36.98 -37.01 8.56
C ALA A 398 -37.87 -36.73 9.79
N ALA A 399 -37.39 -37.06 11.00
CA ALA A 399 -38.12 -36.81 12.24
C ALA A 399 -38.29 -35.30 12.53
N ILE A 400 -37.23 -34.51 12.35
CA ILE A 400 -37.28 -33.04 12.53
C ILE A 400 -38.23 -32.39 11.52
N ASP A 401 -38.23 -32.89 10.28
CA ASP A 401 -39.11 -32.36 9.23
C ASP A 401 -40.58 -32.75 9.46
N SER A 402 -40.85 -33.94 10.01
CA SER A 402 -42.20 -34.35 10.41
C SER A 402 -42.75 -33.51 11.57
N ALA A 403 -41.92 -33.18 12.57
CA ALA A 403 -42.29 -32.30 13.69
C ALA A 403 -42.58 -30.86 13.22
N ARG A 404 -41.98 -30.44 12.09
CA ARG A 404 -42.20 -29.13 11.48
C ARG A 404 -43.49 -29.06 10.65
N ARG A 405 -43.93 -30.20 10.09
CA ARG A 405 -45.13 -30.31 9.23
C ARG A 405 -46.42 -30.68 9.98
N GLY A 406 -46.34 -31.09 11.24
CA GLY A 406 -47.51 -31.43 12.07
C GLY A 406 -48.30 -30.23 12.63
N ARG A 407 -48.30 -29.08 11.96
CA ARG A 407 -49.05 -27.87 12.35
C ARG A 407 -50.38 -27.76 11.65
#